data_AF-A0A953DXG6-F1
#
_entry.id   AF-A0A953DXG6-F1
#
_cell.length_a   1.000
_cell.length_b   1.000
_cell.length_c   1.000
_cell.angle_alpha   90.00
_cell.angle_beta   90.00
_cell.angle_gamma   90.00
#
_symmetry.space_group_name_H-M   'P 1'
#
loop_
_entity.id
_entity.type
_entity.pdbx_description
1 polymer ?
#
loop_
_entity_poly.entity_id
_entity_poly.type
_entity_poly.pdbx_seq_one_letter_code
_entity_poly.pdbx_strand_id
1 'polypeptide(L)'
;MRSITNSVEKYISIFNIGLQNTFVYRWNYFLRALFGLIPLAGTVFLWSAVFKERGAGLRGYDYGSMIYYYLLTILVSNLVTPTEDEWQIAADIREGQINALLTKPMSYLGYRFSIFLSSRLVYTLVTLPPIAIIFLYFHKYIT
;
A
#
# COMPACT_ATOMS: atom_id res chain seq x y z
N MET A 1 0.97 -37.05 0.80
CA MET A 1 -0.01 -36.01 0.42
C MET A 1 -0.70 -35.32 1.62
N ARG A 2 -1.14 -36.04 2.67
CA ARG A 2 -1.82 -35.47 3.86
C ARG A 2 -1.05 -34.38 4.66
N SER A 3 0.27 -34.35 4.56
CA SER A 3 1.14 -33.37 5.26
C SER A 3 1.19 -31.99 4.58
N ILE A 4 0.97 -31.92 3.27
CA ILE A 4 1.03 -30.67 2.50
C ILE A 4 -0.28 -29.88 2.63
N THR A 5 -1.44 -30.56 2.61
CA THR A 5 -2.75 -29.95 2.85
C THR A 5 -2.81 -29.25 4.21
N ASN A 6 -2.29 -29.89 5.27
CA ASN A 6 -2.17 -29.28 6.60
C ASN A 6 -1.30 -28.01 6.62
N SER A 7 -0.32 -27.90 5.72
CA SER A 7 0.55 -26.72 5.67
C SER A 7 -0.13 -25.53 5.01
N VAL A 8 -0.87 -25.75 3.92
CA VAL A 8 -1.62 -24.70 3.23
C VAL A 8 -2.78 -24.18 4.10
N GLU A 9 -3.56 -25.09 4.70
CA GLU A 9 -4.67 -24.74 5.60
C GLU A 9 -4.20 -23.89 6.80
N LYS A 10 -3.01 -24.19 7.32
CA LYS A 10 -2.37 -23.39 8.38
C LYS A 10 -2.13 -21.94 7.94
N TYR A 11 -1.54 -21.73 6.76
CA TYR A 11 -1.23 -20.38 6.27
C TYR A 11 -2.48 -19.61 5.82
N ILE A 12 -3.50 -20.31 5.32
CA ILE A 12 -4.83 -19.71 5.08
C ILE A 12 -5.47 -19.27 6.41
N SER A 13 -5.34 -20.07 7.47
CA SER A 13 -5.87 -19.69 8.79
C SER A 13 -5.16 -18.47 9.36
N ILE A 14 -3.83 -18.39 9.22
CA ILE A 14 -3.03 -17.19 9.59
C ILE A 14 -3.46 -15.98 8.76
N PHE A 15 -3.68 -16.15 7.46
CA PHE A 15 -4.18 -15.10 6.59
C PHE A 15 -5.56 -14.58 7.04
N ASN A 16 -6.47 -15.47 7.41
CA ASN A 16 -7.79 -15.10 7.94
C ASN A 16 -7.68 -14.34 9.28
N ILE A 17 -6.76 -14.73 10.17
CA ILE A 17 -6.46 -13.98 11.40
C ILE A 17 -5.94 -12.57 11.05
N GLY A 18 -5.04 -12.48 10.07
CA GLY A 18 -4.54 -11.19 9.59
C GLY A 18 -5.63 -10.29 9.01
N LEU A 19 -6.59 -10.86 8.26
CA LEU A 19 -7.77 -10.13 7.79
C LEU A 19 -8.62 -9.62 8.95
N GLN A 20 -8.90 -10.45 9.94
CA GLN A 20 -9.68 -10.04 11.11
C GLN A 20 -8.99 -8.88 11.85
N ASN A 21 -7.68 -8.99 12.09
CA ASN A 21 -6.87 -7.92 12.69
C ASN A 21 -6.96 -6.64 11.86
N THR A 22 -6.88 -6.76 10.53
CA THR A 22 -6.98 -5.63 9.61
C THR A 22 -8.34 -4.93 9.72
N PHE A 23 -9.43 -5.69 9.80
CA PHE A 23 -10.79 -5.15 9.96
C PHE A 23 -11.07 -4.55 11.33
N VAL A 24 -10.42 -5.03 12.40
CA VAL A 24 -10.46 -4.38 13.71
C VAL A 24 -9.95 -2.94 13.60
N TYR A 25 -8.86 -2.72 12.87
CA TYR A 25 -8.26 -1.41 12.65
C TYR A 25 -8.69 -0.72 11.34
N ARG A 26 -9.86 -1.05 10.78
CA ARG A 26 -10.34 -0.55 9.47
C ARG A 26 -10.26 0.97 9.30
N TRP A 27 -10.49 1.73 10.38
CA TRP A 27 -10.42 3.19 10.36
C TRP A 27 -9.00 3.70 10.12
N ASN A 28 -7.97 3.02 10.61
CA ASN A 28 -6.58 3.38 10.34
C ASN A 28 -6.29 3.31 8.83
N TYR A 29 -6.76 2.26 8.17
CA TYR A 29 -6.62 2.11 6.71
C TYR A 29 -7.37 3.20 5.94
N PHE A 30 -8.63 3.45 6.31
CA PHE A 30 -9.42 4.49 5.66
C PHE A 30 -8.83 5.89 5.85
N LEU A 31 -8.43 6.24 7.07
CA LEU A 31 -7.84 7.53 7.39
C LEU A 31 -6.48 7.71 6.71
N ARG A 32 -5.65 6.67 6.62
CA ARG A 32 -4.40 6.70 5.86
C ARG A 32 -4.65 6.95 4.38
N ALA A 33 -5.63 6.29 3.77
CA ALA A 33 -6.00 6.53 2.37
C ALA A 33 -6.53 7.96 2.17
N LEU A 34 -7.41 8.42 3.07
CA LEU A 34 -7.99 9.77 3.02
C LEU A 34 -6.92 10.86 3.18
N PHE A 35 -6.08 10.77 4.20
CA PHE A 35 -5.01 11.75 4.43
C PHE A 35 -3.86 11.62 3.43
N GLY A 36 -3.70 10.46 2.78
CA GLY A 36 -2.83 10.31 1.61
C GLY A 36 -3.21 11.22 0.44
N LEU A 37 -4.45 11.72 0.38
CA LEU A 37 -4.87 12.70 -0.63
C LEU A 37 -4.36 14.12 -0.35
N ILE A 38 -3.95 14.45 0.88
CA ILE A 38 -3.50 15.80 1.24
C ILE A 38 -2.18 16.15 0.52
N PRO A 39 -1.11 15.32 0.58
CA PRO A 39 0.11 15.57 -0.20
C PRO A 39 -0.14 15.63 -1.72
N LEU A 40 -1.10 14.84 -2.21
CA LEU A 40 -1.50 14.86 -3.61
C LEU A 40 -2.14 16.20 -3.98
N ALA A 41 -3.09 16.71 -3.19
CA ALA A 41 -3.67 18.04 -3.38
C ALA A 41 -2.60 19.14 -3.34
N GLY A 42 -1.66 19.05 -2.40
CA GLY A 42 -0.51 19.96 -2.32
C GLY A 42 0.32 19.95 -3.61
N THR A 43 0.59 18.76 -4.17
CA THR A 43 1.30 18.59 -5.43
C THR A 43 0.54 19.21 -6.60
N VAL A 44 -0.78 18.99 -6.68
CA VAL A 44 -1.65 19.56 -7.72
C VAL A 44 -1.66 21.09 -7.67
N PHE A 45 -1.82 21.69 -6.49
CA PHE A 45 -1.85 23.13 -6.33
C PHE A 45 -0.49 23.78 -6.58
N LEU A 46 0.58 23.17 -6.09
CA LEU A 46 1.95 23.65 -6.34
C LEU A 46 2.23 23.72 -7.83
N TRP A 47 2.01 22.63 -8.56
CA TRP A 47 2.28 22.61 -10.00
C TRP A 47 1.30 23.49 -10.78
N SER A 48 0.07 23.66 -10.31
CA SER A 48 -0.87 24.63 -10.92
C SER A 48 -0.33 26.05 -10.85
N ALA A 49 0.22 26.47 -9.72
CA ALA A 49 0.83 27.79 -9.56
C ALA A 49 2.05 27.96 -10.48
N VAL A 50 2.95 26.97 -10.51
CA VAL A 50 4.16 27.00 -11.35
C VAL A 50 3.82 27.13 -12.84
N PHE A 51 2.87 26.35 -13.35
CA PHE A 51 2.51 26.38 -14.77
C PHE A 51 1.68 27.62 -15.16
N LYS A 52 0.91 28.21 -14.23
CA LYS A 52 0.19 29.46 -14.47
C LYS A 52 1.12 30.66 -14.65
N GLU A 53 2.19 30.74 -13.87
CA GLU A 53 3.13 31.88 -13.94
C GLU A 53 4.03 31.82 -15.18
N ARG A 54 4.45 30.62 -15.58
CA ARG A 54 5.40 30.46 -16.70
C ARG A 54 4.78 30.57 -18.10
N GLY A 55 3.48 30.25 -18.25
CA GLY A 55 2.79 30.28 -19.54
C GLY A 55 3.23 29.26 -20.61
N ALA A 56 4.40 28.61 -20.46
CA ALA A 56 4.96 27.62 -21.37
C ALA A 56 5.36 26.31 -20.65
N GLY A 57 5.35 25.19 -21.39
CA GLY A 57 5.72 23.87 -20.89
C GLY A 57 7.12 23.82 -20.25
N LEU A 58 7.28 22.98 -19.22
CA LEU A 58 8.52 22.79 -18.49
C LEU A 58 9.34 21.68 -19.16
N ARG A 59 10.33 22.04 -19.99
CA ARG A 59 11.23 21.07 -20.65
C ARG A 59 10.50 19.90 -21.35
N GLY A 60 9.38 20.21 -22.01
CA GLY A 60 8.56 19.22 -22.73
C GLY A 60 7.41 18.62 -21.90
N TYR A 61 7.30 18.93 -20.61
CA TYR A 61 6.14 18.60 -19.80
C TYR A 61 5.13 19.76 -19.80
N ASP A 62 3.88 19.46 -20.05
CA ASP A 62 2.76 20.34 -19.70
C ASP A 62 2.24 20.04 -18.29
N TYR A 63 1.22 20.79 -17.86
CA TYR A 63 0.62 20.57 -16.54
C TYR A 63 0.01 19.17 -16.40
N GLY A 64 -0.71 18.69 -17.43
CA GLY A 64 -1.39 17.40 -17.41
C GLY A 64 -0.43 16.22 -17.24
N SER A 65 0.62 16.18 -18.06
CA SER A 65 1.69 15.18 -18.01
C SER A 65 2.45 15.21 -16.67
N MET A 66 2.69 16.38 -16.10
CA MET A 66 3.31 16.51 -14.78
C MET A 66 2.45 15.91 -13.67
N ILE A 67 1.15 16.27 -13.62
CA ILE A 67 0.24 15.72 -12.61
C ILE A 67 0.10 14.20 -12.77
N TYR A 68 -0.02 13.72 -14.00
CA TYR A 68 -0.10 12.30 -14.29
C TYR A 68 1.15 11.53 -13.82
N TYR A 69 2.34 12.07 -14.05
CA TYR A 69 3.59 11.47 -13.56
C TYR A 69 3.57 11.27 -12.02
N TYR A 70 3.13 12.28 -11.28
CA TYR A 70 3.00 12.18 -9.82
C TYR A 70 1.92 11.18 -9.39
N LEU A 71 0.77 11.16 -10.07
CA LEU A 71 -0.28 10.17 -9.82
C LEU A 71 0.23 8.74 -10.01
N LEU A 72 0.98 8.50 -11.08
CA LEU A 72 1.57 7.19 -11.38
C LEU A 72 2.62 6.81 -10.33
N THR A 73 3.46 7.76 -9.93
CA THR A 73 4.47 7.56 -8.87
C THR A 73 3.82 7.18 -7.54
N ILE A 74 2.74 7.88 -7.16
CA ILE A 74 1.97 7.59 -5.94
C ILE A 74 1.32 6.20 -6.04
N LEU A 75 0.72 5.86 -7.18
CA LEU A 75 0.12 4.55 -7.42
C LEU A 75 1.16 3.43 -7.23
N VAL A 76 2.30 3.53 -7.90
CA VAL A 76 3.37 2.52 -7.82
C VAL A 76 3.92 2.44 -6.40
N SER A 77 4.17 3.58 -5.75
CA SER A 77 4.66 3.62 -4.37
C SER A 77 3.70 2.91 -3.40
N ASN A 78 2.39 3.14 -3.51
CA ASN A 78 1.40 2.48 -2.66
C ASN A 78 1.29 0.97 -2.92
N LEU A 79 1.54 0.51 -4.15
CA LEU A 79 1.52 -0.92 -4.52
C LEU A 79 2.79 -1.68 -4.15
N VAL A 80 3.95 -1.01 -4.05
CA VAL A 80 5.25 -1.68 -3.82
C VAL A 80 5.75 -1.52 -2.39
N THR A 81 5.48 -0.38 -1.73
CA THR A 81 6.08 -0.10 -0.41
C THR A 81 5.45 -0.94 0.70
N PRO A 82 6.22 -1.75 1.45
CA PRO A 82 5.78 -2.35 2.71
C PRO A 82 5.81 -1.28 3.81
N THR A 83 4.70 -1.06 4.51
CA THR A 83 4.58 0.08 5.43
C THR A 83 4.85 -0.27 6.90
N GLU A 84 4.61 -1.51 7.34
CA GLU A 84 4.65 -1.86 8.77
C GLU A 84 5.47 -3.11 9.09
N ASP A 85 5.75 -3.96 8.11
CA ASP A 85 6.34 -5.27 8.39
C ASP A 85 7.78 -5.22 8.88
N GLU A 86 8.57 -4.27 8.38
CA GLU A 86 9.97 -4.08 8.79
C GLU A 86 10.07 -3.73 10.28
N TRP A 87 9.22 -2.81 10.73
CA TRP A 87 9.15 -2.39 12.13
C TRP A 87 8.72 -3.53 13.05
N GLN A 88 7.73 -4.31 12.62
CA GLN A 88 7.24 -5.43 13.42
C GLN A 88 8.27 -6.58 13.47
N ILE A 89 8.98 -6.88 12.38
CA ILE A 89 10.07 -7.86 12.42
C ILE A 89 11.18 -7.39 13.37
N ALA A 90 11.56 -6.11 13.32
CA ALA A 90 12.54 -5.54 14.24
C ALA A 90 12.08 -5.63 15.71
N ALA A 91 10.79 -5.37 15.98
CA ALA A 91 10.20 -5.54 17.31
C ALA A 91 10.21 -7.00 17.78
N ASP A 92 9.82 -7.94 16.91
CA ASP A 92 9.81 -9.38 17.21
C ASP A 92 11.21 -9.89 17.59
N ILE A 93 12.26 -9.36 16.94
CA ILE A 93 13.66 -9.66 17.26
C ILE A 93 14.07 -9.02 18.59
N ARG A 94 13.83 -7.71 18.73
CA ARG A 94 14.22 -6.92 19.92
C ARG A 94 13.59 -7.47 21.21
N GLU A 95 12.34 -7.92 21.13
CA GLU A 95 11.54 -8.39 22.26
C GLU A 95 11.60 -9.91 22.44
N GLY A 96 12.41 -10.60 21.64
CA GLY A 96 12.60 -12.05 21.72
C GLY A 96 11.39 -12.90 21.31
N GLN A 97 10.33 -12.27 20.78
CA GLN A 97 9.12 -12.96 20.32
C GLN A 97 9.41 -13.93 19.18
N ILE A 98 10.43 -13.67 18.37
CA ILE A 98 10.85 -14.56 17.29
C ILE A 98 11.22 -15.96 17.81
N ASN A 99 11.83 -16.07 18.99
CA ASN A 99 12.23 -17.37 19.57
C ASN A 99 11.00 -18.25 19.86
N ALA A 100 9.93 -17.66 20.37
CA ALA A 100 8.67 -18.37 20.64
C ALA A 100 7.94 -18.78 19.34
N LEU A 101 8.20 -18.09 18.23
CA LEU A 101 7.65 -18.45 16.91
C LEU A 101 8.48 -19.53 16.22
N LEU A 102 9.80 -19.54 16.40
CA LEU A 102 10.71 -20.53 15.81
C LEU A 102 10.54 -21.93 16.41
N THR A 103 10.07 -22.05 17.65
CA THR A 103 9.76 -23.35 18.28
C THR A 103 8.46 -23.97 17.78
N LYS A 104 7.59 -23.18 17.13
CA LYS A 104 6.35 -23.69 16.54
C LYS A 104 6.63 -24.37 15.20
N PRO A 105 5.82 -25.37 14.79
CA PRO A 105 5.98 -26.07 13.51
C PRO A 105 5.48 -25.19 12.33
N MET A 106 6.04 -23.99 12.19
CA MET A 106 5.69 -23.01 11.17
C MET A 106 6.91 -22.14 10.83
N SER A 107 7.11 -21.86 9.54
CA SER A 107 8.10 -20.88 9.11
C SER A 107 7.66 -19.48 9.54
N TYR A 108 8.56 -18.76 10.21
CA TYR A 108 8.36 -17.35 10.57
C TYR A 108 8.11 -16.49 9.33
N LEU A 109 8.89 -16.68 8.25
CA LEU A 109 8.68 -15.95 7.01
C LEU A 109 7.31 -16.25 6.39
N GLY A 110 6.88 -17.51 6.40
CA GLY A 110 5.54 -17.88 5.93
C GLY A 110 4.43 -17.21 6.75
N TYR A 111 4.62 -17.13 8.08
CA TYR A 111 3.69 -16.43 8.97
C TYR A 111 3.62 -14.94 8.66
N ARG A 112 4.76 -14.26 8.61
CA ARG A 112 4.85 -12.82 8.29
C ARG A 112 4.29 -12.53 6.90
N PHE A 113 4.59 -13.38 5.92
CA PHE A 113 4.05 -13.27 4.57
C PHE A 113 2.52 -13.42 4.51
N SER A 114 1.94 -14.40 5.22
CA SER A 114 0.49 -14.56 5.30
C SER A 114 -0.20 -13.34 5.94
N ILE A 115 0.37 -12.79 7.00
CA ILE A 115 -0.15 -11.58 7.65
C ILE A 115 -0.01 -10.37 6.71
N PHE A 116 1.16 -10.17 6.10
CA PHE A 116 1.40 -9.11 5.11
C PHE A 116 0.42 -9.18 3.94
N LEU A 117 0.21 -10.37 3.37
CA LEU A 117 -0.69 -10.54 2.23
C LEU A 117 -2.13 -10.16 2.60
N SER A 118 -2.56 -10.47 3.83
CA SER A 118 -3.90 -10.11 4.32
C SER A 118 -4.11 -8.60 4.43
N SER A 119 -3.16 -7.89 5.04
CA SER A 119 -3.23 -6.42 5.17
C SER A 119 -3.09 -5.76 3.80
N ARG A 120 -2.20 -6.27 2.94
CA ARG A 120 -1.97 -5.78 1.59
C ARG A 120 -3.20 -5.92 0.71
N LEU A 121 -3.93 -7.04 0.81
CA LEU A 121 -5.18 -7.24 0.08
C LEU A 121 -6.21 -6.16 0.44
N VAL A 122 -6.44 -5.92 1.73
CA VAL A 122 -7.42 -4.91 2.17
C VAL A 122 -6.98 -3.51 1.77
N TYR A 123 -5.72 -3.16 2.00
CA TYR A 123 -5.18 -1.86 1.61
C TYR A 123 -5.34 -1.61 0.11
N THR A 124 -5.02 -2.59 -0.73
CA THR A 124 -5.17 -2.51 -2.19
C THR A 124 -6.64 -2.33 -2.57
N LEU A 125 -7.56 -3.12 -2.00
CA LEU A 125 -8.99 -2.99 -2.28
C LEU A 125 -9.57 -1.61 -1.91
N VAL A 126 -9.07 -0.99 -0.84
CA VAL A 126 -9.54 0.33 -0.39
C VAL A 126 -8.93 1.46 -1.22
N THR A 127 -7.66 1.35 -1.62
CA THR A 127 -6.92 2.43 -2.31
C THR A 127 -7.04 2.40 -3.83
N LEU A 128 -7.24 1.24 -4.43
CA LEU A 128 -7.26 1.10 -5.89
C LEU A 128 -8.46 1.81 -6.53
N PRO A 129 -9.71 1.75 -5.99
CA PRO A 129 -10.85 2.49 -6.55
C PRO A 129 -10.65 4.02 -6.66
N PRO A 130 -10.28 4.76 -5.58
CA PRO A 130 -10.07 6.20 -5.70
C PRO A 130 -8.93 6.54 -6.66
N ILE A 131 -7.84 5.77 -6.66
CA ILE A 131 -6.74 5.95 -7.60
C ILE A 131 -7.20 5.72 -9.05
N ALA A 132 -7.96 4.65 -9.32
CA ALA A 132 -8.47 4.35 -10.65
C ALA A 132 -9.41 5.46 -11.17
N ILE A 133 -10.26 6.02 -10.29
CA ILE A 133 -11.14 7.15 -10.64
C ILE A 133 -10.31 8.38 -11.03
N ILE A 134 -9.30 8.73 -10.23
CA ILE A 134 -8.41 9.86 -10.51
C ILE A 134 -7.66 9.61 -11.82
N PHE A 135 -7.14 8.40 -12.03
CA PHE A 135 -6.42 8.03 -13.25
C PHE A 135 -7.31 8.13 -14.50
N LEU A 136 -8.53 7.61 -14.46
CA LEU A 136 -9.49 7.71 -15.57
C LEU A 136 -9.88 9.16 -15.87
N TYR A 137 -9.98 10.00 -14.84
CA TYR A 137 -10.23 11.43 -15.00
C TYR A 137 -9.05 12.15 -15.68
N PHE A 138 -7.81 11.84 -15.25
CA PHE A 138 -6.61 12.50 -15.74
C PHE A 138 -6.06 11.95 -17.06
N HIS A 139 -6.41 10.71 -17.46
CA HIS A 139 -6.04 10.12 -18.75
C HIS A 139 -6.42 11.03 -19.93
N LYS A 140 -7.55 11.73 -19.84
CA LYS A 140 -8.04 12.64 -20.88
C LYS A 140 -7.15 13.85 -21.15
N TYR A 141 -6.19 14.16 -20.28
CA TYR A 141 -5.26 15.28 -20.47
C TYR A 141 -3.99 14.89 -21.24
N ILE A 142 -3.88 13.64 -21.69
CA ILE A 142 -2.70 13.09 -22.39
C ILE A 142 -3.01 12.74 -23.85
N THR A 143 -4.29 12.65 -24.23
CA THR A 143 -4.74 12.44 -25.62
C THR A 143 -5.17 13.78 -26.21
#